data_AF-A0A1E7YSA2-F1
#
_entry.id   AF-A0A1E7YSA2-F1
#
_cell.length_a   1.000
_cell.length_b   1.000
_cell.length_c   1.000
_cell.angle_alpha   90.00
_cell.angle_beta   90.00
_cell.angle_gamma   90.00
#
_symmetry.space_group_name_H-M   'P 1'
#
loop_
_entity.id
_entity.type
_entity.pdbx_description
1 polymer ?
#
loop_
_entity_poly.entity_id
_entity_poly.type
_entity_poly.pdbx_seq_one_letter_code
_entity_poly.pdbx_strand_id
1 'polypeptide(L)'
;MLLADDGDNQSFLVRKLAQGFPYASTTPLISRRGQAILLRVAAEQAPERNLAEQWDVALGLTGPETLLYEDPRSGVSKRLRIHNGHLVAMRLWGSLTTLDWLRQLVLESAEIESYRLALLAPRIPANLGIWQRSRGICACKGIDEKTIQQVIINGAKTLDAVMRACGAGTECGSCKPEIRQLLQSGFAEAS
;
A
#
# COMPACT_ATOMS: atom_id res chain seq x y z
N MET A 1 -2.87 -9.42 -5.35
CA MET A 1 -2.29 -8.72 -6.52
C MET A 1 -2.85 -7.31 -6.55
N LEU A 2 -1.99 -6.31 -6.73
CA LEU A 2 -2.44 -4.91 -6.79
C LEU A 2 -1.86 -4.23 -8.03
N LEU A 3 -2.70 -3.50 -8.77
CA LEU A 3 -2.33 -2.79 -10.00
C LEU A 3 -2.75 -1.33 -9.87
N ALA A 4 -1.88 -0.38 -10.20
CA ALA A 4 -2.29 0.98 -10.53
C ALA A 4 -2.87 0.98 -11.95
N ASP A 5 -4.08 1.49 -12.10
CA ASP A 5 -4.86 1.43 -13.33
C ASP A 5 -4.49 2.58 -14.27
N ASP A 6 -3.99 2.23 -15.45
CA ASP A 6 -3.73 3.17 -16.56
C ASP A 6 -4.85 3.10 -17.64
N GLY A 7 -5.96 2.35 -17.42
CA GLY A 7 -7.15 2.35 -18.28
C GLY A 7 -8.05 1.10 -18.24
N ASP A 8 -9.25 1.18 -18.83
CA ASP A 8 -10.34 0.17 -18.81
C ASP A 8 -9.93 -1.30 -19.08
N ASN A 9 -8.83 -1.52 -19.80
CA ASN A 9 -8.33 -2.84 -20.17
C ASN A 9 -7.85 -3.67 -18.94
N GLN A 10 -7.26 -3.04 -17.93
CA GLN A 10 -6.78 -3.76 -16.74
C GLN A 10 -7.94 -4.28 -15.87
N SER A 11 -9.00 -3.48 -15.74
CA SER A 11 -10.23 -3.86 -15.04
C SER A 11 -10.88 -5.11 -15.64
N PHE A 12 -10.96 -5.19 -16.97
CA PHE A 12 -11.49 -6.37 -17.66
C PHE A 12 -10.63 -7.61 -17.43
N LEU A 13 -9.31 -7.48 -17.58
CA LEU A 13 -8.37 -8.58 -17.37
C LEU A 13 -8.50 -9.14 -15.95
N VAL A 14 -8.48 -8.30 -14.92
CA VAL A 14 -8.60 -8.72 -13.52
C VAL A 14 -9.88 -9.51 -13.25
N ARG A 15 -11.01 -9.08 -13.82
CA ARG A 15 -12.28 -9.81 -13.68
C ARG A 15 -12.22 -11.18 -14.34
N LYS A 16 -11.62 -11.28 -15.52
CA LYS A 16 -11.42 -12.56 -16.22
C LYS A 16 -10.53 -13.51 -15.42
N LEU A 17 -9.46 -13.01 -14.82
CA LEU A 17 -8.57 -13.81 -13.96
C LEU A 17 -9.29 -14.30 -12.69
N ALA A 18 -10.12 -13.45 -12.08
CA ALA A 18 -10.91 -13.80 -10.90
C ALA A 18 -11.87 -14.97 -11.14
N GLN A 19 -12.45 -15.09 -12.34
CA GLN A 19 -13.37 -16.17 -12.71
C GLN A 19 -12.71 -17.55 -12.75
N GLY A 20 -11.39 -17.62 -12.88
CA GLY A 20 -10.63 -18.87 -12.90
C GLY A 20 -10.41 -19.49 -11.52
N PHE A 21 -10.90 -18.88 -10.44
CA PHE A 21 -10.62 -19.30 -9.06
C PHE A 21 -11.91 -19.54 -8.28
N PRO A 22 -11.94 -20.58 -7.42
CA PRO A 22 -13.12 -20.90 -6.61
C PRO A 22 -13.42 -19.80 -5.59
N TYR A 23 -12.39 -19.09 -5.12
CA TYR A 23 -12.53 -17.95 -4.23
C TYR A 23 -11.78 -16.77 -4.81
N ALA A 24 -12.50 -15.71 -5.18
CA ALA A 24 -11.92 -14.49 -5.69
C ALA A 24 -12.68 -13.26 -5.16
N SER A 25 -11.95 -12.20 -4.87
CA SER A 25 -12.52 -10.88 -4.61
C SER A 25 -11.70 -9.80 -5.28
N THR A 26 -12.39 -8.80 -5.82
CA THR A 26 -11.79 -7.61 -6.42
C THR A 26 -12.21 -6.41 -5.60
N THR A 27 -11.24 -5.62 -5.14
CA THR A 27 -11.49 -4.41 -4.38
C THR A 27 -10.93 -3.22 -5.15
N PRO A 28 -11.78 -2.31 -5.65
CA PRO A 28 -11.31 -1.05 -6.20
C PRO A 28 -10.72 -0.19 -5.08
N LEU A 29 -9.62 0.47 -5.39
CA LEU A 29 -8.85 1.31 -4.49
C LEU A 29 -8.52 2.63 -5.22
N ILE A 30 -8.16 3.64 -4.45
CA ILE A 30 -7.67 4.92 -4.97
C ILE A 30 -6.23 5.07 -4.51
N SER A 31 -5.34 5.28 -5.47
CA SER A 31 -3.94 5.62 -5.26
C SER A 31 -3.71 7.10 -5.58
N ARG A 32 -2.55 7.65 -5.18
CA ARG A 32 -2.12 8.99 -5.59
C ARG A 32 -1.93 9.12 -7.12
N ARG A 33 -1.76 8.01 -7.84
CA ARG A 33 -1.60 8.00 -9.30
C ARG A 33 -2.91 7.78 -10.06
N GLY A 34 -4.03 7.56 -9.35
CA GLY A 34 -5.32 7.24 -9.97
C GLY A 34 -5.97 6.01 -9.35
N GLN A 35 -6.76 5.29 -10.15
CA GLN A 35 -7.44 4.08 -9.68
C GLN A 35 -6.44 2.94 -9.46
N ALA A 36 -6.80 2.01 -8.58
CA ALA A 36 -6.05 0.78 -8.36
C ALA A 36 -7.00 -0.38 -8.05
N ILE A 37 -6.57 -1.61 -8.30
CA ILE A 37 -7.38 -2.80 -8.00
C ILE A 37 -6.57 -3.79 -7.19
N LEU A 38 -7.16 -4.27 -6.09
CA LEU A 38 -6.65 -5.41 -5.34
C LEU A 38 -7.47 -6.66 -5.71
N LEU A 39 -6.84 -7.58 -6.44
CA LEU A 39 -7.35 -8.94 -6.68
C LEU A 39 -6.80 -9.88 -5.61
N ARG A 40 -7.70 -10.54 -4.88
CA ARG A 40 -7.39 -11.66 -3.99
C ARG A 40 -7.99 -12.91 -4.60
N VAL A 41 -7.20 -13.98 -4.67
CA VAL A 41 -7.65 -15.30 -5.10
C VAL A 41 -7.14 -16.35 -4.12
N ALA A 42 -7.91 -17.42 -3.97
CA ALA A 42 -7.51 -18.61 -3.23
C ALA A 42 -8.06 -19.86 -3.94
N ALA A 43 -7.31 -20.94 -3.84
CA ALA A 43 -7.64 -22.27 -4.34
C ALA A 43 -7.02 -23.31 -3.42
N GLU A 44 -7.56 -24.54 -3.42
CA GLU A 44 -7.03 -25.66 -2.63
C GLU A 44 -5.62 -26.07 -3.07
N GLN A 45 -5.31 -25.86 -4.35
CA GLN A 45 -4.02 -26.15 -4.95
C GLN A 45 -3.46 -24.87 -5.57
N ALA A 46 -2.13 -24.74 -5.54
CA ALA A 46 -1.47 -23.65 -6.25
C ALA A 46 -1.80 -23.75 -7.74
N PRO A 47 -2.03 -22.61 -8.44
CA PRO A 47 -2.23 -22.64 -9.88
C PRO A 47 -1.01 -23.24 -10.56
N GLU A 48 -1.23 -23.91 -11.68
CA GLU A 48 -0.13 -24.41 -12.51
C GLU A 48 0.84 -23.28 -12.86
N ARG A 49 2.14 -23.60 -12.92
CA ARG A 49 3.19 -22.61 -13.19
C ARG A 49 2.92 -21.80 -14.46
N ASN A 50 2.48 -22.46 -15.52
CA ASN A 50 2.16 -21.81 -16.80
C ASN A 50 1.03 -20.78 -16.65
N LEU A 51 -0.02 -21.10 -15.89
CA LEU A 51 -1.12 -20.15 -15.64
C LEU A 51 -0.61 -18.92 -14.88
N ALA A 52 0.23 -19.12 -13.85
CA ALA A 52 0.82 -18.00 -13.10
C ALA A 52 1.73 -17.12 -13.99
N GLU A 53 2.51 -17.71 -14.89
CA GLU A 53 3.36 -16.98 -15.84
C GLU A 53 2.52 -16.17 -16.84
N GLN A 54 1.45 -16.74 -17.38
CA GLN A 54 0.52 -16.02 -18.27
C GLN A 54 -0.07 -14.79 -17.59
N TRP A 55 -0.40 -14.90 -16.30
CA TRP A 55 -0.91 -13.78 -15.52
C TRP A 55 0.15 -12.69 -15.40
N ASP A 56 1.38 -13.08 -15.04
CA ASP A 56 2.47 -12.13 -14.90
C ASP A 56 2.76 -11.39 -16.21
N VAL A 57 2.67 -12.06 -17.36
CA VAL A 57 2.76 -11.40 -18.67
C VAL A 57 1.59 -10.45 -18.90
N ALA A 58 0.35 -10.92 -18.73
CA ALA A 58 -0.85 -10.14 -19.01
C ALA A 58 -0.97 -8.86 -18.14
N LEU A 59 -0.38 -8.92 -16.93
CA LEU A 59 -0.38 -7.82 -15.96
C LEU A 59 0.88 -6.96 -16.04
N GLY A 60 1.78 -7.26 -16.98
CA GLY A 60 3.05 -6.57 -17.15
C GLY A 60 4.01 -6.73 -15.97
N LEU A 61 3.87 -7.79 -15.15
CA LEU A 61 4.75 -8.16 -14.05
C LEU A 61 5.96 -8.99 -14.52
N THR A 62 6.44 -8.70 -15.72
CA THR A 62 7.63 -9.33 -16.32
C THR A 62 8.55 -8.25 -16.89
N GLY A 63 9.79 -8.61 -17.16
CA GLY A 63 10.78 -7.69 -17.74
C GLY A 63 11.69 -6.98 -16.73
N PRO A 64 12.53 -6.05 -17.20
CA PRO A 64 13.67 -5.51 -16.44
C PRO A 64 13.25 -4.61 -15.26
N GLU A 65 12.05 -4.05 -15.31
CA GLU A 65 11.47 -3.22 -14.24
C GLU A 65 10.79 -4.03 -13.12
N THR A 66 10.84 -5.37 -13.19
CA THR A 66 10.20 -6.24 -12.20
C THR A 66 11.23 -6.93 -11.31
N LEU A 67 11.09 -6.78 -10.00
CA LEU A 67 11.80 -7.58 -9.02
C LEU A 67 11.08 -8.90 -8.78
N LEU A 68 11.86 -9.99 -8.66
CA LEU A 68 11.37 -11.35 -8.43
C LEU A 68 11.98 -11.94 -7.16
N TYR A 69 11.14 -12.55 -6.33
CA TYR A 69 11.55 -13.45 -5.26
C TYR A 69 10.77 -14.76 -5.40
N GLU A 70 11.49 -15.88 -5.37
CA GLU A 70 10.90 -17.22 -5.39
C GLU A 70 11.55 -18.10 -4.33
N ASP A 71 10.73 -18.72 -3.50
CA ASP A 71 11.12 -19.79 -2.59
C ASP A 71 10.13 -20.96 -2.77
N PRO A 72 10.45 -21.91 -3.68
CA PRO A 72 9.60 -23.07 -3.94
C PRO A 72 9.39 -23.94 -2.70
N ARG A 73 10.32 -23.95 -1.74
CA ARG A 73 10.24 -24.80 -0.55
C ARG A 73 9.16 -24.30 0.40
N SER A 74 9.00 -22.99 0.53
CA SER A 74 7.93 -22.37 1.34
C SER A 74 6.69 -21.98 0.53
N GLY A 75 6.72 -22.16 -0.80
CA GLY A 75 5.64 -21.76 -1.70
C GLY A 75 5.48 -20.25 -1.83
N VAL A 76 6.46 -19.46 -1.37
CA VAL A 76 6.41 -17.99 -1.42
C VAL A 76 6.95 -17.50 -2.77
N SER A 77 6.17 -16.66 -3.45
CA SER A 77 6.63 -15.98 -4.67
C SER A 77 6.11 -14.55 -4.69
N LYS A 78 7.00 -13.61 -5.03
CA LYS A 78 6.69 -12.17 -5.14
C LYS A 78 7.18 -11.64 -6.49
N ARG A 79 6.33 -10.89 -7.17
CA ARG A 79 6.70 -10.06 -8.33
C ARG A 79 6.30 -8.63 -8.06
N LEU A 80 7.24 -7.71 -8.17
CA LEU A 80 7.07 -6.29 -7.82
C LEU A 80 7.55 -5.43 -8.98
N ARG A 81 6.64 -4.76 -9.68
CA ARG A 81 6.98 -3.87 -10.79
C ARG A 81 7.25 -2.46 -10.29
N ILE A 82 8.43 -1.95 -10.61
CA ILE A 82 8.89 -0.62 -10.26
C ILE A 82 8.92 0.23 -11.52
N HIS A 83 8.35 1.42 -11.47
CA HIS A 83 8.41 2.37 -12.57
C HIS A 83 8.73 3.77 -12.03
N ASN A 84 9.79 4.39 -12.55
CA ASN A 84 10.32 5.68 -12.09
C ASN A 84 10.51 5.76 -10.57
N GLY A 85 11.12 4.74 -9.95
CA GLY A 85 11.38 4.74 -8.50
C GLY A 85 10.17 4.48 -7.61
N HIS A 86 9.03 4.08 -8.18
CA HIS A 86 7.79 3.80 -7.46
C HIS A 86 7.30 2.38 -7.71
N LEU A 87 6.76 1.72 -6.68
CA LEU A 87 6.05 0.45 -6.84
C LEU A 87 4.69 0.70 -7.49
N VAL A 88 4.48 0.16 -8.69
CA VAL A 88 3.23 0.39 -9.47
C VAL A 88 2.35 -0.84 -9.59
N ALA A 89 2.92 -2.04 -9.43
CA ALA A 89 2.15 -3.28 -9.43
C ALA A 89 2.84 -4.38 -8.63
N MET A 90 2.05 -5.33 -8.11
CA MET A 90 2.59 -6.47 -7.38
C MET A 90 1.72 -7.73 -7.45
N ARG A 91 2.38 -8.89 -7.36
CA ARG A 91 1.78 -10.21 -7.11
C ARG A 91 2.47 -10.88 -5.93
N LEU A 92 1.67 -11.47 -5.04
CA LEU A 92 2.14 -12.23 -3.88
C LEU A 92 1.44 -13.60 -3.88
N TRP A 93 2.22 -14.67 -3.74
CA TRP A 93 1.77 -16.04 -3.53
C TRP A 93 2.34 -16.60 -2.22
N GLY A 94 1.61 -17.53 -1.60
CA GLY A 94 2.02 -18.28 -0.40
C GLY A 94 2.03 -17.47 0.89
N SER A 95 2.57 -16.24 0.87
CA SER A 95 2.64 -15.36 2.03
C SER A 95 2.09 -13.96 1.73
N LEU A 96 1.26 -13.47 2.65
CA LEU A 96 0.70 -12.12 2.62
C LEU A 96 1.26 -11.21 3.72
N THR A 97 2.33 -11.63 4.42
CA THR A 97 2.87 -10.87 5.56
C THR A 97 3.34 -9.46 5.19
N THR A 98 3.77 -9.25 3.94
CA THR A 98 4.19 -7.93 3.44
C THR A 98 3.09 -7.19 2.67
N LEU A 99 1.88 -7.75 2.58
CA LEU A 99 0.82 -7.22 1.71
C LEU A 99 0.44 -5.79 2.06
N ASP A 100 0.14 -5.52 3.33
CA ASP A 100 -0.34 -4.19 3.72
C ASP A 100 0.71 -3.11 3.49
N TRP A 101 1.98 -3.45 3.73
CA TRP A 101 3.10 -2.58 3.45
C TRP A 101 3.25 -2.24 1.97
N LEU A 102 3.39 -3.26 1.13
CA LEU A 102 3.56 -3.08 -0.30
C LEU A 102 2.32 -2.40 -0.92
N ARG A 103 1.12 -2.71 -0.43
CA ARG A 103 -0.13 -2.05 -0.84
C ARG A 103 -0.04 -0.55 -0.59
N GLN A 104 0.40 -0.13 0.58
CA GLN A 104 0.50 1.28 0.91
C GLN A 104 1.54 2.00 0.04
N LEU A 105 2.70 1.38 -0.24
CA LEU A 105 3.69 1.96 -1.16
C LEU A 105 3.09 2.26 -2.53
N VAL A 106 2.23 1.36 -3.06
CA VAL A 106 1.51 1.61 -4.32
C VAL A 106 0.48 2.73 -4.14
N LEU A 107 -0.37 2.66 -3.12
CA LEU A 107 -1.45 3.63 -2.94
C LEU A 107 -0.93 5.05 -2.68
N GLU A 108 0.19 5.19 -1.98
CA GLU A 108 0.80 6.49 -1.68
C GLU A 108 1.74 6.99 -2.77
N SER A 109 2.05 6.15 -3.77
CA SER A 109 3.11 6.43 -4.74
C SER A 109 4.42 6.84 -4.04
N ALA A 110 4.77 6.13 -2.96
CA ALA A 110 5.97 6.41 -2.20
C ALA A 110 7.22 6.09 -3.03
N GLU A 111 8.28 6.87 -2.87
CA GLU A 111 9.59 6.55 -3.42
C GLU A 111 10.15 5.32 -2.69
N ILE A 112 10.69 4.36 -3.44
CA ILE A 112 11.05 3.04 -2.92
C ILE A 112 12.54 2.81 -2.74
N GLU A 113 13.39 3.79 -3.06
CA GLU A 113 14.85 3.61 -3.09
C GLU A 113 15.41 3.17 -1.73
N SER A 114 14.97 3.84 -0.66
CA SER A 114 15.31 3.52 0.73
C SER A 114 14.79 2.14 1.20
N TYR A 115 13.92 1.50 0.42
CA TYR A 115 13.30 0.22 0.76
C TYR A 115 13.67 -0.92 -0.19
N ARG A 116 14.53 -0.72 -1.19
CA ARG A 116 14.77 -1.71 -2.27
C ARG A 116 15.03 -3.13 -1.77
N LEU A 117 15.93 -3.29 -0.80
CA LEU A 117 16.25 -4.61 -0.22
C LEU A 117 15.08 -5.20 0.55
N ALA A 118 14.36 -4.35 1.30
CA ALA A 118 13.21 -4.77 2.09
C ALA A 118 12.03 -5.26 1.23
N LEU A 119 11.88 -4.75 0.01
CA LEU A 119 10.76 -5.12 -0.88
C LEU A 119 10.70 -6.63 -1.13
N LEU A 120 11.86 -7.27 -1.23
CA LEU A 120 11.98 -8.72 -1.47
C LEU A 120 11.97 -9.56 -0.19
N ALA A 121 12.09 -8.94 0.98
CA ALA A 121 12.14 -9.68 2.23
C ALA A 121 10.86 -10.50 2.44
N PRO A 122 10.93 -11.74 2.96
CA PRO A 122 9.77 -12.59 3.14
C PRO A 122 8.77 -12.02 4.17
N ARG A 123 9.26 -11.22 5.12
CA ARG A 123 8.52 -10.44 6.10
C ARG A 123 9.07 -9.01 6.14
N ILE A 124 8.33 -8.08 6.74
CA ILE A 124 8.77 -6.69 6.93
C ILE A 124 9.90 -6.68 7.98
N PRO A 125 11.14 -6.25 7.66
CA PRO A 125 12.18 -6.06 8.66
C PRO A 125 11.74 -5.11 9.78
N ALA A 126 12.10 -5.43 11.03
CA ALA A 126 11.76 -4.62 12.20
C ALA A 126 12.40 -3.22 12.18
N ASN A 127 13.48 -3.05 11.41
CA ASN A 127 14.28 -1.83 11.29
C ASN A 127 14.07 -1.09 9.96
N LEU A 128 12.96 -1.31 9.23
CA LEU A 128 12.56 -0.38 8.18
C LEU A 128 12.23 0.97 8.83
N GLY A 129 13.21 1.86 8.88
CA GLY A 129 13.05 3.22 9.36
C GLY A 129 11.77 3.85 8.80
N ILE A 130 10.94 4.39 9.69
CA ILE A 130 9.78 5.26 9.43
C ILE A 130 8.84 4.76 8.32
N TRP A 131 8.62 3.44 8.20
CA TRP A 131 7.34 2.96 7.66
C TRP A 131 6.46 2.51 8.83
N GLN A 132 5.91 3.50 9.53
CA GLN A 132 4.71 3.29 10.33
C GLN A 132 3.54 3.75 9.47
N ARG A 133 2.61 2.83 9.19
CA ARG A 133 1.27 3.22 8.77
C ARG A 133 0.80 4.26 9.78
N SER A 134 0.69 5.51 9.36
CA SER A 134 0.16 6.55 10.21
C SER A 134 -1.26 6.18 10.54
N ARG A 135 -1.52 6.05 11.84
CA ARG A 135 -2.82 5.69 12.36
C ARG A 135 -3.84 6.71 11.88
N GLY A 136 -4.96 6.26 11.33
CA GLY A 136 -6.03 7.17 10.90
C GLY A 136 -6.61 7.88 12.12
N ILE A 137 -6.59 9.21 12.12
CA ILE A 137 -7.09 10.03 13.24
C ILE A 137 -8.48 10.60 12.90
N CYS A 138 -8.64 11.21 11.73
CA CYS A 138 -9.91 11.76 11.28
C CYS A 138 -10.53 10.89 10.19
N ALA A 139 -11.41 9.95 10.57
CA ALA A 139 -12.10 9.09 9.61
C ALA A 139 -12.95 9.88 8.59
N CYS A 140 -13.65 10.93 9.05
CA CYS A 140 -14.54 11.76 8.21
C CYS A 140 -13.78 12.46 7.07
N LYS A 141 -12.52 12.84 7.30
CA LYS A 141 -11.67 13.54 6.31
C LYS A 141 -10.50 12.70 5.77
N GLY A 142 -10.38 11.44 6.18
CA GLY A 142 -9.26 10.58 5.82
C GLY A 142 -7.88 11.07 6.28
N ILE A 143 -7.80 11.84 7.38
CA ILE A 143 -6.54 12.41 7.87
C ILE A 143 -5.89 11.45 8.87
N ASP A 144 -4.60 11.21 8.70
CA ASP A 144 -3.80 10.32 9.53
C ASP A 144 -2.90 11.06 10.53
N GLU A 145 -2.32 10.31 11.46
CA GLU A 145 -1.51 10.83 12.55
C GLU A 145 -0.28 11.57 12.05
N LYS A 146 0.39 11.07 11.01
CA LYS A 146 1.58 11.69 10.42
C LYS A 146 1.26 13.03 9.79
N THR A 147 0.11 13.17 9.12
CA THR A 147 -0.33 14.47 8.59
C THR A 147 -0.49 15.49 9.72
N ILE A 148 -1.09 15.07 10.84
CA ILE A 148 -1.30 15.94 12.00
C ILE A 148 0.02 16.28 12.68
N GLN A 149 0.91 15.30 12.84
CA GLN A 149 2.27 15.51 13.34
C GLN A 149 3.05 16.51 12.47
N GLN A 150 3.00 16.36 11.14
CA GLN A 150 3.68 17.28 10.23
C GLN A 150 3.15 18.71 10.36
N VAL A 151 1.83 18.87 10.52
CA VAL A 151 1.21 20.18 10.78
C VAL A 151 1.69 20.79 12.10
N ILE A 152 1.85 19.97 13.14
CA ILE A 152 2.37 20.40 14.45
C ILE A 152 3.86 20.80 14.36
N ILE A 153 4.67 19.99 13.67
CA ILE A 153 6.09 20.27 13.40
C ILE A 153 6.23 21.57 12.61
N ASN A 154 5.38 21.80 11.62
CA ASN A 154 5.33 23.03 10.82
C ASN A 154 4.80 24.25 11.60
N GLY A 155 4.53 24.12 12.91
CA GLY A 155 4.27 25.25 13.80
C GLY A 155 2.84 25.34 14.35
N ALA A 156 1.93 24.42 14.03
CA ALA A 156 0.61 24.43 14.64
C ALA A 156 0.69 24.09 16.14
N LYS A 157 0.34 25.04 17.01
CA LYS A 157 0.36 24.88 18.48
C LYS A 157 -1.03 24.78 19.12
N THR A 158 -2.10 24.91 18.34
CA THR A 158 -3.48 24.84 18.84
C THR A 158 -4.33 23.92 17.97
N LEU A 159 -5.42 23.39 18.55
CA LEU A 159 -6.39 22.57 17.81
C LEU A 159 -6.94 23.32 16.59
N ASP A 160 -7.24 24.61 16.74
CA ASP A 160 -7.74 25.44 15.64
C ASP A 160 -6.70 25.62 14.53
N ALA A 161 -5.41 25.73 14.86
CA ALA A 161 -4.35 25.78 13.87
C ALA A 161 -4.25 24.46 13.08
N VAL A 162 -4.36 23.31 13.76
CA VAL A 162 -4.41 21.99 13.09
C VAL A 162 -5.63 21.86 12.19
N MET A 163 -6.81 22.21 12.72
CA MET A 163 -8.08 22.20 11.98
C MET A 163 -8.01 23.06 10.71
N ARG A 164 -7.40 24.26 10.78
CA ARG A 164 -7.21 25.12 9.60
C ARG A 164 -6.20 24.57 8.60
N ALA A 165 -5.16 23.90 9.07
CA ALA A 165 -4.07 23.44 8.21
C ALA A 165 -4.41 22.16 7.43
N CYS A 166 -5.09 21.19 8.04
CA CYS A 166 -5.39 19.90 7.40
C CYS A 166 -6.87 19.48 7.43
N GLY A 167 -7.76 20.30 7.99
CA GLY A 167 -9.21 20.02 8.02
C GLY A 167 -9.64 18.94 9.02
N ALA A 168 -8.72 18.27 9.72
CA ALA A 168 -9.08 17.29 10.74
C ALA A 168 -9.93 17.92 11.85
N GLY A 169 -11.10 17.35 12.14
CA GLY A 169 -11.99 17.84 13.20
C GLY A 169 -13.00 18.92 12.78
N THR A 170 -13.08 19.30 11.50
CA THR A 170 -14.03 20.31 11.02
C THR A 170 -15.42 19.76 10.64
N GLU A 171 -15.58 18.43 10.59
CA GLU A 171 -16.84 17.77 10.21
C GLU A 171 -17.55 17.14 11.42
N CYS A 172 -17.26 15.88 11.73
CA CYS A 172 -17.91 15.15 12.84
C CYS A 172 -17.28 15.43 14.22
N GLY A 173 -16.08 16.01 14.27
CA GLY A 173 -15.39 16.41 15.51
C GLY A 173 -14.89 15.28 16.42
N SER A 174 -15.17 14.01 16.13
CA SER A 174 -14.81 12.85 16.99
C SER A 174 -13.31 12.71 17.26
N CYS A 175 -12.48 13.14 16.33
CA CYS A 175 -11.01 13.10 16.44
C CYS A 175 -10.40 14.24 17.28
N LYS A 176 -11.16 15.26 17.69
CA LYS A 176 -10.61 16.42 18.42
C LYS A 176 -9.90 16.09 19.75
N PRO A 177 -10.39 15.16 20.60
CA PRO A 177 -9.70 14.80 21.85
C PRO A 177 -8.30 14.24 21.59
N GLU A 178 -8.19 13.41 20.57
CA GLU A 178 -6.94 12.76 20.17
C GLU A 178 -5.94 13.75 19.57
N ILE A 179 -6.40 14.70 18.74
CA ILE A 179 -5.56 15.79 18.22
C ILE A 179 -4.97 16.62 19.37
N ARG A 180 -5.74 16.87 20.44
CA ARG A 180 -5.23 17.57 21.62
C ARG A 180 -4.14 16.78 22.34
N GLN A 181 -4.27 15.46 22.42
CA GLN A 181 -3.21 14.61 22.99
C GLN A 181 -1.92 14.69 22.15
N LEU A 182 -2.02 14.64 20.82
CA LEU A 182 -0.85 14.80 19.94
C LEU A 182 -0.16 16.16 20.13
N LEU A 183 -0.93 17.24 20.27
CA LEU A 183 -0.39 18.59 20.55
C LEU A 183 0.36 18.66 21.90
N GLN A 184 -0.11 17.92 22.91
CA GLN A 184 0.52 17.85 24.24
C GLN A 184 1.75 16.94 24.27
N SER A 185 1.82 15.96 23.37
CA SER A 185 2.86 14.93 23.36
C SER A 185 4.25 15.46 23.00
N GLY A 186 4.35 16.67 22.43
CA GLY A 186 5.62 17.34 22.14
C GLY A 186 6.54 16.51 21.25
N PHE A 187 6.29 16.50 19.94
CA PHE A 187 7.18 15.84 18.98
C PHE A 187 8.52 16.59 18.94
N ALA A 188 9.55 15.99 19.55
CA ALA A 188 10.94 16.39 19.36
C ALA A 188 11.47 15.73 18.08
N GLU A 189 12.16 16.50 17.23
CA GLU A 189 12.85 16.00 16.04
C GLU A 189 13.81 14.88 16.44
N ALA A 190 13.63 13.68 15.88
CA ALA A 190 14.71 12.70 15.83
C ALA A 190 15.64 13.13 14.69
N SER A 191 16.75 13.78 15.07
CA SER A 191 17.91 14.05 14.22
C SER A 191 18.64 12.78 13.81
#